data_AF-A0A9D5YCK8-F1
#
_entry.id   AF-A0A9D5YCK8-F1
#
_cell.length_a   1.000
_cell.length_b   1.000
_cell.length_c   1.000
_cell.angle_alpha   90.00
_cell.angle_beta   90.00
_cell.angle_gamma   90.00
#
_symmetry.space_group_name_H-M   'P 1'
#
loop_
_entity.id
_entity.type
_entity.pdbx_description
1 polymer ?
#
loop_
_entity_poly.entity_id
_entity_poly.type
_entity_poly.pdbx_seq_one_letter_code
_entity_poly.pdbx_strand_id
1 'polypeptide(L)' 'MDTIKFLAEISREFLKIHKIYKIKMKKVSEMSDKDLITACHHFVEDNRLNDEWYKFREEKEAEIKI' A
#
# COMPACT_ATOMS: atom_id res chain seq x y z
N MET A 1 -15.64 -0.94 -8.09
CA MET A 1 -14.33 -1.49 -7.68
C MET A 1 -14.46 -1.93 -6.23
N ASP A 2 -13.95 -3.12 -5.87
CA ASP A 2 -13.93 -3.57 -4.48
C ASP A 2 -12.93 -2.72 -3.69
N THR A 3 -13.38 -2.05 -2.62
CA THR A 3 -12.56 -1.13 -1.81
C THR A 3 -11.32 -1.82 -1.24
N ILE A 4 -11.40 -3.11 -0.89
CA ILE A 4 -10.25 -3.86 -0.36
C ILE A 4 -9.22 -4.07 -1.45
N LYS A 5 -9.65 -4.47 -2.66
CA LYS A 5 -8.73 -4.67 -3.80
C LYS A 5 -8.01 -3.38 -4.16
N PHE A 6 -8.76 -2.28 -4.21
CA PHE A 6 -8.19 -0.96 -4.50
C PHE A 6 -7.11 -0.55 -3.49
N LEU A 7 -7.42 -0.67 -2.19
CA LEU A 7 -6.44 -0.36 -1.14
C LEU A 7 -5.22 -1.29 -1.17
N ALA A 8 -5.41 -2.57 -1.51
CA ALA A 8 -4.31 -3.52 -1.64
C ALA A 8 -3.40 -3.20 -2.83
N GLU A 9 -3.96 -2.75 -3.95
CA GLU A 9 -3.19 -2.29 -5.11
C GLU A 9 -2.34 -1.06 -4.77
N ILE A 10 -2.95 -0.03 -4.16
CA ILE A 10 -2.22 1.16 -3.69
C ILE A 10 -1.12 0.75 -2.71
N SER A 11 -1.43 -0.13 -1.76
CA SER A 11 -0.47 -0.62 -0.76
C SER A 11 0.72 -1.32 -1.44
N ARG A 12 0.45 -2.12 -2.48
CA ARG A 12 1.49 -2.80 -3.25
C ARG A 12 2.38 -1.81 -3.99
N GLU A 13 1.79 -0.81 -4.63
CA GLU A 13 2.53 0.20 -5.38
C GLU A 13 3.40 1.07 -4.48
N PHE A 14 2.85 1.54 -3.36
CA PHE A 14 3.60 2.35 -2.41
C PHE A 14 4.79 1.59 -1.84
N LEU A 15 4.59 0.36 -1.36
CA LEU A 15 5.68 -0.49 -0.90
C LEU A 15 6.74 -0.70 -1.99
N LYS A 16 6.33 -0.85 -3.26
CA LYS A 16 7.24 -0.98 -4.40
C LYS A 16 8.05 0.30 -4.66
N ILE A 17 7.47 1.49 -4.52
CA ILE A 17 8.16 2.79 -4.63
C ILE A 17 9.26 2.89 -3.57
N HIS A 18 8.96 2.45 -2.34
CA HIS A 18 9.94 2.37 -1.25
C HIS A 18 10.85 1.13 -1.31
N LYS A 19 10.84 0.37 -2.41
CA LYS A 19 11.66 -0.83 -2.65
C LYS A 19 11.47 -1.93 -1.59
N ILE A 20 10.27 -2.01 -1.00
CA ILE A 20 9.88 -3.03 -0.03
C ILE A 20 9.19 -4.19 -0.77
N TYR A 21 9.91 -5.30 -0.90
CA TYR A 21 9.42 -6.53 -1.57
C TYR A 21 9.12 -7.68 -0.59
N LYS A 22 9.57 -7.56 0.66
CA LYS A 22 9.38 -8.56 1.71
C LYS A 22 9.10 -7.86 3.04
N ILE A 23 8.13 -8.38 3.79
CA ILE A 23 7.79 -7.92 5.15
C ILE A 23 7.63 -9.16 6.02
N LYS A 24 8.25 -9.18 7.21
CA LYS A 24 8.24 -10.32 8.16
C LYS A 24 8.58 -11.66 7.47
N MET A 25 9.63 -11.67 6.65
CA MET A 25 10.10 -12.82 5.86
C MET A 25 9.14 -13.35 4.76
N LYS A 26 7.94 -12.78 4.62
CA LYS A 26 6.98 -13.12 3.56
C LYS A 26 7.11 -12.14 2.39
N LYS A 27 7.01 -12.63 1.14
CA LYS A 27 7.02 -11.74 -0.03
C LYS A 27 5.70 -10.98 -0.11
N VAL A 28 5.77 -9.71 -0.48
CA VAL A 28 4.59 -8.85 -0.71
C VAL A 28 3.65 -9.45 -1.77
N SER A 29 4.19 -10.14 -2.77
CA SER A 29 3.41 -10.83 -3.82
C SER A 29 2.64 -12.06 -3.34
N GLU A 30 3.00 -12.63 -2.19
CA GLU A 30 2.39 -13.83 -1.61
C GLU A 30 1.43 -13.48 -0.44
N MET A 31 1.27 -12.18 -0.14
CA MET A 31 0.36 -11.69 0.90
C MET A 31 -1.07 -11.60 0.38
N SER A 32 -2.03 -11.88 1.26
CA SER A 32 -3.43 -11.57 0.99
C SER A 32 -3.64 -10.05 0.98
N ASP A 33 -4.70 -9.57 0.33
CA ASP A 33 -4.99 -8.14 0.25
C ASP A 33 -5.08 -7.49 1.65
N LYS A 34 -5.72 -8.17 2.62
CA LYS A 34 -5.83 -7.68 4.01
C LYS A 34 -4.48 -7.64 4.72
N ASP A 35 -3.67 -8.69 4.57
CA ASP A 35 -2.32 -8.71 5.16
C ASP A 35 -1.44 -7.61 4.57
N LEU A 36 -1.56 -7.38 3.26
CA LEU A 36 -0.78 -6.38 2.54
C LEU A 36 -1.12 -4.97 3.00
N ILE A 37 -2.41 -4.64 3.10
CA ILE A 37 -2.88 -3.34 3.61
C ILE A 37 -2.36 -3.13 5.03
N THR A 38 -2.49 -4.14 5.89
CA THR A 38 -2.01 -4.09 7.28
C THR A 38 -0.50 -3.92 7.36
N ALA A 39 0.25 -4.64 6.52
CA ALA A 39 1.70 -4.54 6.47
C ALA A 39 2.18 -3.18 5.95
N CYS A 40 1.49 -2.62 4.95
CA CYS A 40 1.76 -1.28 4.44
C CYS A 40 1.46 -0.22 5.49
N HIS A 41 0.33 -0.34 6.21
CA HIS A 41 -0.03 0.56 7.30
C HIS A 41 1.06 0.60 8.38
N HIS A 42 1.50 -0.56 8.88
CA HIS A 42 2.60 -0.61 9.86
C HIS A 42 3.90 -0.01 9.31
N PHE A 43 4.26 -0.31 8.05
CA PHE A 43 5.44 0.27 7.42
C PHE A 43 5.36 1.80 7.38
N VAL A 44 4.22 2.34 6.99
CA VAL A 44 3.95 3.79 6.93
C VAL A 44 4.07 4.41 8.31
N GLU A 45 3.47 3.81 9.34
CA GLU A 45 3.54 4.30 10.72
C GLU A 45 4.97 4.26 11.28
N ASP A 46 5.65 3.12 11.15
CA ASP A 46 7.02 2.91 11.65
C ASP A 46 8.02 3.91 11.04
N ASN A 47 7.80 4.30 9.78
CA ASN A 47 8.67 5.22 9.05
C ASN A 47 8.14 6.66 9.00
N ARG A 48 7.00 6.95 9.66
CA ARG A 48 6.34 8.26 9.67
C ARG A 48 6.02 8.81 8.27
N LEU A 49 5.61 7.95 7.35
CA LEU A 49 5.28 8.26 5.96
C LEU A 49 3.79 8.56 5.74
N ASN A 50 3.02 8.88 6.79
CA ASN A 50 1.57 9.02 6.72
C ASN A 50 1.13 10.04 5.67
N ASP A 51 1.75 11.23 5.67
CA ASP A 51 1.39 12.30 4.72
C ASP A 51 1.69 11.90 3.27
N GLU A 52 2.81 11.20 3.04
CA GLU A 52 3.19 10.70 1.72
C GLU A 52 2.21 9.62 1.24
N TRP A 53 1.82 8.70 2.12
CA TRP A 53 0.83 7.68 1.85
C TRP A 53 -0.54 8.27 1.51
N TYR A 54 -1.02 9.24 2.30
CA TYR A 54 -2.31 9.90 2.04
C TYR A 54 -2.31 10.62 0.69
N LYS A 55 -1.25 11.39 0.42
CA LYS A 55 -1.10 12.08 -0.86
C LYS A 55 -1.06 11.10 -2.04
N PHE A 56 -0.28 10.03 -1.94
CA PHE A 56 -0.20 9.00 -2.97
C PHE A 56 -1.55 8.33 -3.23
N ARG A 57 -2.29 8.02 -2.16
CA ARG A 57 -3.65 7.47 -2.26
C ARG A 57 -4.61 8.44 -2.97
N GLU A 58 -4.59 9.72 -2.60
CA GLU A 58 -5.45 10.75 -3.22
C GLU A 58 -5.17 10.90 -4.73
N GLU A 59 -3.89 10.93 -5.11
CA GLU A 59 -3.48 10.96 -6.51
C GLU A 59 -4.01 9.74 -7.28
N LYS A 60 -3.89 8.54 -6.71
CA LYS A 60 -4.43 7.30 -7.31
C LYS A 60 -5.95 7.28 -7.40
N GLU A 61 -6.65 7.79 -6.39
CA GLU A 61 -8.11 7.93 -6.42
C GLU A 61 -8.57 8.92 -7.49
N ALA A 62 -7.81 9.99 -7.73
CA ALA A 62 -8.10 10.96 -8.79
C ALA A 62 -7.87 10.39 -10.19
N GLU A 63 -6.80 9.59 -10.40
CA GLU A 63 -6.51 8.92 -11.68
C GLU A 63 -7.65 7.99 -12.13
N ILE A 64 -8.37 7.36 -11.20
CA ILE A 64 -9.45 6.40 -11.50
C ILE A 64 -10.80 7.08 -11.77
N LYS A 65 -10.97 8.33 -11.33
CA LYS A 65 -12.23 9.08 -11.50
C LYS A 65 -12.31 9.85 -12.82
N ILE A 66 -11.30 9.74 -13.68
CA ILE A 66 -11.22 10.30 -15.04
C ILE A 66 -11.49 9.17 -16.05
#